data_AF-A0A0X3TLS8-F1
#
_entry.id   AF-A0A0X3TLS8-F1
#
_cell.length_a   1.000
_cell.length_b   1.000
_cell.length_c   1.000
_cell.angle_alpha   90.00
_cell.angle_beta   90.00
_cell.angle_gamma   90.00
#
_symmetry.space_group_name_H-M   'P 1'
#
loop_
_entity.id
_entity.type
_entity.pdbx_description
1 polymer ?
#
loop_
_entity_poly.entity_id
_entity_poly.type
_entity_poly.pdbx_seq_one_letter_code
_entity_poly.pdbx_strand_id
1 'polypeptide(L)'
;MIHHPTKHPSTTTFGQYLKNRQAWWFLVFYLLGLTSSVQAETRENWNYESRFTAEGFKASGKSGTYAYDPHVWVYTTAFAKRFGMPEKWIDDSLKGAEALAYRVDRTYYIKQCGYFGDMKKCRTPIACMLDLYIPSSANLPWNTELRYDSRYGKKSVRALTTNEPSSIYKRITKRGTHLLGAKFGLDLVGIVYGKDKRSSIGSYTIAEYEIGLYRNLDYISGATSCAFQRVKDAEVRINQPVFRENGSVNVSKSYNKIAHKIEIPNSFMDRVESYAEKEYEPHSLAKDLENNLQQKGK
;
A
#
# COMPACT_ATOMS: atom_id res chain seq x y z
N MET A 1 33.67 25.98 -72.10
CA MET A 1 33.52 27.41 -71.75
C MET A 1 32.15 27.63 -71.16
N ILE A 2 32.12 28.51 -70.18
CA ILE A 2 31.04 28.93 -69.28
C ILE A 2 29.91 29.64 -70.06
N HIS A 3 28.63 29.36 -69.72
CA HIS A 3 27.59 30.33 -69.30
C HIS A 3 26.13 29.92 -69.61
N HIS A 4 25.30 29.94 -68.57
CA HIS A 4 23.83 30.16 -68.57
C HIS A 4 23.41 31.38 -69.43
N PRO A 5 22.15 31.55 -69.94
CA PRO A 5 20.95 31.65 -69.10
C PRO A 5 19.54 31.34 -69.69
N THR A 6 18.59 31.34 -68.74
CA THR A 6 17.11 31.46 -68.69
C THR A 6 16.29 32.01 -69.89
N LYS A 7 15.08 31.46 -70.12
CA LYS A 7 13.75 32.04 -69.72
C LYS A 7 12.55 31.20 -70.24
N HIS A 8 11.45 31.28 -69.48
CA HIS A 8 10.13 30.62 -69.61
C HIS A 8 9.44 30.72 -70.98
N PRO A 9 8.48 29.81 -71.28
CA PRO A 9 7.07 30.21 -71.36
C PRO A 9 6.09 29.13 -70.80
N SER A 10 5.03 29.53 -70.10
CA SER A 10 3.63 29.72 -70.58
C SER A 10 2.69 28.60 -70.12
N THR A 11 1.69 29.04 -69.37
CA THR A 11 0.43 28.43 -68.95
C THR A 11 -0.28 27.60 -70.04
N THR A 12 -0.70 26.38 -69.70
CA THR A 12 -1.87 25.71 -70.34
C THR A 12 -2.56 24.77 -69.35
N THR A 13 -3.68 25.26 -68.80
CA THR A 13 -4.93 24.56 -68.43
C THR A 13 -4.90 23.32 -67.54
N PHE A 14 -4.97 23.59 -66.23
CA PHE A 14 -5.29 22.69 -65.10
C PHE A 14 -6.79 22.30 -65.07
N GLY A 15 -7.33 21.74 -66.17
CA GLY A 15 -8.79 21.58 -66.33
C GLY A 15 -9.34 20.17 -66.53
N GLN A 16 -8.51 19.16 -66.83
CA GLN A 16 -9.01 17.86 -67.33
C GLN A 16 -8.33 16.62 -66.73
N TYR A 17 -7.88 16.69 -65.48
CA TYR A 17 -7.33 15.54 -64.75
C TYR A 17 -7.97 15.32 -63.37
N LEU A 18 -9.23 15.76 -63.19
CA LEU A 18 -9.94 15.72 -61.89
C LEU A 18 -11.26 14.95 -61.90
N LYS A 19 -11.46 13.99 -62.82
CA LYS A 19 -12.66 13.14 -62.83
C LYS A 19 -12.44 11.64 -62.68
N ASN A 20 -11.20 11.17 -62.55
CA ASN A 20 -10.92 9.72 -62.39
C ASN A 20 -9.96 9.38 -61.23
N ARG A 21 -9.89 10.24 -60.21
CA ARG A 21 -9.11 10.00 -58.98
C ARG A 21 -9.92 10.04 -57.68
N GLN A 22 -11.25 10.11 -57.77
CA GLN A 22 -12.12 10.02 -56.60
C GLN A 22 -12.67 8.60 -56.34
N ALA A 23 -12.58 7.66 -57.29
CA ALA A 23 -13.03 6.28 -57.05
C ALA A 23 -11.96 5.36 -56.43
N TRP A 24 -10.69 5.79 -56.38
CA TRP A 24 -9.58 5.00 -55.83
C TRP A 24 -9.11 5.46 -54.44
N TRP A 25 -9.61 6.58 -53.93
CA TRP A 25 -9.33 7.02 -52.56
C TRP A 25 -10.36 6.51 -51.54
N PHE A 26 -11.56 6.10 -51.97
CA PHE A 26 -12.56 5.51 -51.07
C PHE A 26 -12.41 4.00 -50.84
N LEU A 27 -11.70 3.27 -51.71
CA LEU A 27 -11.46 1.83 -51.54
C LEU A 27 -10.21 1.49 -50.73
N VAL A 28 -9.25 2.41 -50.59
CA VAL A 28 -8.09 2.23 -49.68
C VAL A 28 -8.45 2.58 -48.24
N PHE A 29 -9.40 3.50 -48.00
CA PHE A 29 -9.89 3.79 -46.65
C PHE A 29 -10.98 2.81 -46.16
N TYR A 30 -11.66 2.06 -47.04
CA TYR A 30 -12.59 1.01 -46.62
C TYR A 30 -11.91 -0.32 -46.26
N LEU A 31 -10.67 -0.56 -46.73
CA LEU A 31 -9.86 -1.73 -46.37
C LEU A 31 -8.81 -1.46 -45.28
N LEU A 32 -8.63 -0.21 -44.85
CA LEU A 32 -7.85 0.16 -43.66
C LEU A 32 -8.74 0.56 -42.46
N GLY A 33 -10.07 0.51 -42.62
CA GLY A 33 -11.07 0.83 -41.58
C GLY A 33 -11.46 -0.33 -40.66
N LEU A 34 -10.83 -1.50 -40.77
CA LEU A 34 -11.14 -2.70 -39.97
C LEU A 34 -9.88 -3.41 -39.45
N THR A 35 -9.01 -2.71 -38.72
CA THR A 35 -8.12 -3.36 -37.73
C THR A 35 -7.82 -2.45 -36.53
N SER A 36 -8.77 -1.61 -36.09
CA SER A 36 -8.73 -1.08 -34.72
C SER A 36 -9.31 -2.06 -33.69
N SER A 37 -9.27 -3.36 -33.96
CA SER A 37 -9.54 -4.42 -32.98
C SER A 37 -8.25 -5.02 -32.37
N VAL A 38 -7.06 -4.61 -32.82
CA VAL A 38 -5.78 -5.21 -32.36
C VAL A 38 -5.17 -4.49 -31.14
N GLN A 39 -6.01 -3.95 -30.25
CA GLN A 39 -5.55 -3.43 -28.95
C GLN A 39 -6.58 -3.57 -27.81
N ALA A 40 -7.63 -4.38 -27.99
CA ALA A 40 -8.51 -4.80 -26.90
C ALA A 40 -8.27 -6.25 -26.43
N GLU A 41 -7.46 -7.03 -27.15
CA GLU A 41 -7.20 -8.45 -26.88
C GLU A 41 -5.87 -8.74 -26.12
N THR A 42 -5.20 -7.73 -25.57
CA THR A 42 -3.95 -7.95 -24.78
C THR A 42 -4.01 -7.43 -23.34
N ARG A 43 -5.21 -7.32 -22.75
CA ARG A 43 -5.37 -7.63 -21.32
C ARG A 43 -5.63 -9.13 -21.19
N GLU A 44 -4.63 -9.95 -21.49
CA GLU A 44 -4.65 -11.37 -21.16
C GLU A 44 -5.02 -11.54 -19.67
N ASN A 45 -6.28 -11.86 -19.38
CA ASN A 45 -6.74 -12.58 -18.19
C ASN A 45 -6.01 -12.30 -16.85
N TRP A 46 -5.60 -11.05 -16.61
CA TRP A 46 -4.88 -10.65 -15.41
C TRP A 46 -5.91 -10.41 -14.30
N ASN A 47 -6.38 -11.50 -13.71
CA ASN A 47 -7.19 -11.45 -12.49
C ASN A 47 -6.33 -11.91 -11.31
N TYR A 48 -6.66 -11.40 -10.12
CA TYR A 48 -5.97 -11.70 -8.88
C TYR A 48 -5.75 -13.22 -8.68
N GLU A 49 -6.79 -14.02 -8.92
CA GLU A 49 -6.78 -15.47 -8.68
C GLU A 49 -5.69 -16.17 -9.52
N SER A 50 -5.53 -15.81 -10.80
CA SER A 50 -4.51 -16.38 -11.70
C SER A 50 -3.06 -16.11 -11.27
N ARG A 51 -2.83 -15.10 -10.43
CA ARG A 51 -1.49 -14.70 -9.96
C ARG A 51 -1.19 -15.20 -8.56
N PHE A 52 -2.19 -15.11 -7.68
CA PHE A 52 -1.99 -15.17 -6.24
C PHE A 52 -2.56 -16.43 -5.57
N THR A 53 -3.21 -17.30 -6.34
CA THR A 53 -3.74 -18.58 -5.82
C THR A 53 -3.19 -19.76 -6.60
N ALA A 54 -3.05 -20.89 -5.91
CA ALA A 54 -2.60 -22.13 -6.52
C ALA A 54 -3.61 -22.61 -7.58
N GLU A 55 -4.90 -22.54 -7.27
CA GLU A 55 -5.99 -22.98 -8.13
C GLU A 55 -6.06 -22.13 -9.40
N GLY A 56 -6.04 -20.80 -9.25
CA GLY A 56 -6.07 -19.88 -10.39
C GLY A 56 -4.80 -19.96 -11.24
N PHE A 57 -3.63 -20.08 -10.61
CA PHE A 57 -2.37 -20.25 -11.34
C PHE A 57 -2.39 -21.55 -12.17
N LYS A 58 -2.82 -22.67 -11.56
CA LYS A 58 -2.96 -23.96 -12.25
C LYS A 58 -3.98 -23.89 -13.39
N ALA A 59 -5.14 -23.28 -13.17
CA ALA A 59 -6.18 -23.12 -14.18
C ALA A 59 -5.73 -22.24 -15.36
N SER A 60 -4.77 -21.34 -15.15
CA SER A 60 -4.23 -20.48 -16.21
C SER A 60 -3.25 -21.18 -17.16
N GLY A 61 -2.92 -22.45 -16.93
CA GLY A 61 -1.97 -23.22 -17.76
C GLY A 61 -0.50 -22.79 -17.59
N LYS A 62 -0.21 -21.92 -16.62
CA LYS A 62 1.16 -21.48 -16.31
C LYS A 62 1.92 -22.57 -15.54
N SER A 63 3.22 -22.68 -15.82
CA SER A 63 4.16 -23.56 -15.12
C SER A 63 5.12 -22.76 -14.26
N GLY A 64 5.59 -23.34 -13.15
CA GLY A 64 6.58 -22.72 -12.26
C GLY A 64 6.01 -22.33 -10.90
N THR A 65 6.64 -21.35 -10.25
CA THR A 65 6.16 -20.79 -8.98
C THR A 65 5.16 -19.66 -9.22
N TYR A 66 4.23 -19.49 -8.29
CA TYR A 66 3.32 -18.35 -8.24
C TYR A 66 3.62 -17.50 -7.01
N ALA A 67 3.27 -16.22 -7.06
CA ALA A 67 3.42 -15.33 -5.91
C ALA A 67 2.28 -15.62 -4.93
N TYR A 68 2.57 -15.98 -3.69
CA TYR A 68 1.53 -16.10 -2.67
C TYR A 68 1.21 -14.72 -2.08
N ASP A 69 -0.07 -14.34 -2.03
CA ASP A 69 -0.52 -13.17 -1.30
C ASP A 69 -0.94 -13.56 0.12
N PRO A 70 -0.17 -13.20 1.17
CA PRO A 70 -0.49 -13.54 2.55
C PRO A 70 -1.53 -12.61 3.18
N HIS A 71 -2.04 -11.61 2.47
CA HIS A 71 -2.88 -10.57 3.06
C HIS A 71 -4.33 -11.01 3.21
N VAL A 72 -4.92 -10.59 4.33
CA VAL A 72 -6.37 -10.52 4.49
C VAL A 72 -6.81 -9.16 3.99
N TRP A 73 -7.76 -9.13 3.05
CA TRP A 73 -8.21 -7.89 2.42
C TRP A 73 -9.62 -7.47 2.85
N VAL A 74 -9.85 -6.16 2.77
CA VAL A 74 -11.17 -5.55 2.62
C VAL A 74 -11.06 -4.35 1.70
N TYR A 75 -12.03 -4.16 0.81
CA TYR A 75 -12.06 -3.00 -0.07
C TYR A 75 -13.44 -2.67 -0.57
N THR A 76 -13.59 -1.47 -1.12
CA THR A 76 -14.82 -1.03 -1.76
C THR A 76 -15.03 -1.71 -3.11
N THR A 77 -16.27 -1.76 -3.59
CA THR A 77 -16.62 -2.22 -4.94
C THR A 77 -15.86 -1.43 -6.02
N ALA A 78 -15.69 -0.12 -5.82
CA ALA A 78 -14.97 0.73 -6.76
C ALA A 78 -13.48 0.34 -6.87
N PHE A 79 -12.83 0.07 -5.73
CA PHE A 79 -11.46 -0.41 -5.69
C PHE A 79 -11.34 -1.79 -6.38
N ALA A 80 -12.26 -2.72 -6.07
CA ALA A 80 -12.25 -4.05 -6.68
C ALA A 80 -12.33 -4.00 -8.20
N LYS A 81 -13.27 -3.23 -8.74
CA LYS A 81 -13.43 -3.01 -10.20
C LYS A 81 -12.20 -2.36 -10.82
N ARG A 82 -11.62 -1.37 -10.13
CA ARG A 82 -10.45 -0.63 -10.61
C ARG A 82 -9.21 -1.51 -10.74
N PHE A 83 -9.00 -2.42 -9.79
CA PHE A 83 -7.77 -3.22 -9.69
C PHE A 83 -7.95 -4.71 -10.03
N GLY A 84 -9.15 -5.15 -10.41
CA GLY A 84 -9.43 -6.54 -10.75
C GLY A 84 -9.34 -7.49 -9.55
N MET A 85 -9.76 -7.01 -8.37
CA MET A 85 -9.76 -7.77 -7.12
C MET A 85 -11.04 -8.62 -7.00
N PRO A 86 -10.98 -9.79 -6.33
CA PRO A 86 -12.10 -10.73 -6.26
C PRO A 86 -13.28 -10.20 -5.42
N GLU A 87 -14.52 -10.56 -5.77
CA GLU A 87 -15.69 -10.01 -5.06
C GLU A 87 -15.79 -10.42 -3.58
N LYS A 88 -15.15 -11.54 -3.20
CA LYS A 88 -15.22 -12.12 -1.85
C LYS A 88 -14.71 -11.24 -0.69
N TRP A 89 -13.94 -10.19 -0.99
CA TRP A 89 -13.44 -9.26 0.03
C TRP A 89 -14.02 -7.84 -0.08
N ILE A 90 -15.02 -7.67 -0.95
CA ILE A 90 -15.76 -6.42 -1.05
C ILE A 90 -16.56 -6.21 0.23
N ASP A 91 -16.39 -5.04 0.83
CA ASP A 91 -17.27 -4.53 1.89
C ASP A 91 -17.37 -3.00 1.77
N ASP A 92 -18.47 -2.52 1.20
CA ASP A 92 -18.72 -1.08 1.03
C ASP A 92 -19.10 -0.37 2.35
N SER A 93 -19.20 -1.12 3.46
CA SER A 93 -19.25 -0.53 4.80
C SER A 93 -17.89 0.02 5.24
N LEU A 94 -16.79 -0.27 4.52
CA LEU A 94 -15.51 0.41 4.71
C LEU A 94 -15.67 1.90 4.39
N LYS A 95 -15.33 2.77 5.35
CA LYS A 95 -15.38 4.23 5.17
C LYS A 95 -14.02 4.85 5.43
N GLY A 96 -13.69 5.89 4.67
CA GLY A 96 -12.42 6.62 4.79
C GLY A 96 -11.22 5.96 4.09
N ALA A 97 -11.34 4.75 3.56
CA ALA A 97 -10.31 4.12 2.74
C ALA A 97 -10.94 3.44 1.53
N GLU A 98 -10.17 3.26 0.46
CA GLU A 98 -10.60 2.45 -0.68
C GLU A 98 -10.32 0.95 -0.44
N ALA A 99 -9.27 0.64 0.32
CA ALA A 99 -8.88 -0.71 0.71
C ALA A 99 -8.05 -0.74 1.99
N LEU A 100 -8.06 -1.88 2.68
CA LEU A 100 -7.14 -2.25 3.75
C LEU A 100 -6.60 -3.66 3.50
N ALA A 101 -5.36 -3.90 3.92
CA ALA A 101 -4.74 -5.23 3.88
C ALA A 101 -4.03 -5.53 5.20
N TYR A 102 -4.32 -6.66 5.82
CA TYR A 102 -3.65 -7.10 7.04
C TYR A 102 -2.72 -8.28 6.76
N ARG A 103 -1.54 -8.31 7.37
CA ARG A 103 -0.65 -9.48 7.35
C ARG A 103 0.10 -9.68 8.66
N VAL A 104 0.52 -10.92 8.89
CA VAL A 104 1.54 -11.28 9.88
C VAL A 104 2.91 -11.29 9.18
N ASP A 105 3.76 -10.31 9.51
CA ASP A 105 5.07 -10.15 8.90
C ASP A 105 6.19 -10.65 9.82
N ARG A 106 6.93 -11.64 9.35
CA ARG A 106 8.05 -12.27 10.08
C ARG A 106 9.41 -11.68 9.71
N THR A 107 9.44 -10.67 8.83
CA THR A 107 10.67 -10.07 8.31
C THR A 107 10.85 -8.62 8.74
N TYR A 108 9.80 -7.98 9.25
CA TYR A 108 9.84 -6.58 9.64
C TYR A 108 10.81 -6.31 10.80
N TYR A 109 10.80 -7.19 11.80
CA TYR A 109 11.70 -7.13 12.94
C TYR A 109 12.92 -8.02 12.75
N ILE A 110 14.04 -7.61 13.37
CA ILE A 110 15.26 -8.41 13.41
C ILE A 110 15.06 -9.55 14.41
N LYS A 111 15.62 -10.73 14.13
CA LYS A 111 15.66 -11.87 15.05
C LYS A 111 16.30 -11.44 16.38
N GLN A 112 15.62 -11.72 17.49
CA GLN A 112 16.09 -11.39 18.84
C GLN A 112 16.41 -12.67 19.61
N CYS A 113 17.39 -12.62 20.52
CA CYS A 113 17.82 -13.74 21.37
C CYS A 113 17.79 -13.31 22.86
N GLY A 114 17.87 -14.27 23.78
CA GLY A 114 17.75 -13.99 25.22
C GLY A 114 16.36 -14.20 25.79
N TYR A 115 15.47 -14.88 25.06
CA TYR A 115 14.11 -15.11 25.53
C TYR A 115 14.08 -16.04 26.74
N PHE A 116 13.26 -15.68 27.74
CA PHE A 116 13.06 -16.45 28.98
C PHE A 116 14.33 -16.72 29.79
N GLY A 117 15.33 -15.85 29.67
CA GLY A 117 16.62 -15.95 30.36
C GLY A 117 17.65 -16.84 29.65
N ASP A 118 17.30 -17.44 28.52
CA ASP A 118 18.23 -18.24 27.72
C ASP A 118 18.79 -17.41 26.55
N MET A 119 20.07 -17.04 26.66
CA MET A 119 20.79 -16.25 25.65
C MET A 119 20.89 -16.95 24.28
N LYS A 120 20.77 -18.28 24.23
CA LYS A 120 20.77 -19.05 22.97
C LYS A 120 19.38 -19.19 22.37
N LYS A 121 18.32 -18.93 23.14
CA LYS A 121 16.94 -19.00 22.65
C LYS A 121 16.61 -17.75 21.84
N CYS A 122 16.64 -17.92 20.53
CA CYS A 122 16.33 -16.88 19.57
C CYS A 122 14.96 -17.08 18.91
N ARG A 123 14.27 -15.98 18.66
CA ARG A 123 12.95 -15.94 18.03
C ARG A 123 12.92 -14.84 16.96
N THR A 124 12.20 -15.09 15.88
CA THR A 124 11.85 -14.06 14.90
C THR A 124 10.61 -13.33 15.40
N PRO A 125 10.69 -12.05 15.79
CA PRO A 125 9.52 -11.32 16.25
C PRO A 125 8.53 -11.12 15.09
N ILE A 126 7.24 -11.15 15.42
CA ILE A 126 6.16 -10.95 14.47
C ILE A 126 5.70 -9.51 14.53
N ALA A 127 5.54 -8.88 13.37
CA ALA A 127 4.82 -7.63 13.22
C ALA A 127 3.43 -7.90 12.66
N CYS A 128 2.40 -7.37 13.31
CA CYS A 128 1.06 -7.33 12.76
C CYS A 128 0.93 -6.04 11.96
N MET A 129 0.92 -6.18 10.64
CA MET A 129 0.95 -5.06 9.71
C MET A 129 -0.46 -4.80 9.19
N LEU A 130 -0.81 -3.53 9.12
CA LEU A 130 -2.02 -3.08 8.45
C LEU A 130 -1.59 -2.08 7.39
N ASP A 131 -2.08 -2.27 6.17
CA ASP A 131 -1.85 -1.40 5.03
C ASP A 131 -3.14 -0.63 4.74
N LEU A 132 -2.98 0.66 4.46
CA LEU A 132 -4.06 1.62 4.27
C LEU A 132 -3.96 2.20 2.86
N TYR A 133 -5.02 2.06 2.07
CA TYR A 133 -5.16 2.68 0.75
C TYR A 133 -6.20 3.79 0.85
N ILE A 134 -5.74 5.04 0.89
CA ILE A 134 -6.57 6.20 1.27
C ILE A 134 -6.74 7.10 0.04
N PRO A 135 -7.96 7.56 -0.28
CA PRO A 135 -8.15 8.55 -1.34
C PRO A 135 -7.29 9.79 -1.09
N SER A 136 -6.52 10.26 -2.07
CA SER A 136 -5.67 11.45 -1.89
C SER A 136 -6.48 12.73 -1.57
N SER A 137 -7.79 12.74 -1.85
CA SER A 137 -8.71 13.81 -1.45
C SER A 137 -8.91 13.93 0.07
N ALA A 138 -8.44 12.94 0.85
CA ALA A 138 -8.44 13.00 2.32
C ALA A 138 -7.48 14.08 2.88
N ASN A 139 -6.57 14.62 2.05
CA ASN A 139 -5.65 15.70 2.42
C ASN A 139 -4.91 15.42 3.75
N LEU A 140 -4.26 14.26 3.83
CA LEU A 140 -3.60 13.81 5.05
C LEU A 140 -2.51 14.80 5.51
N PRO A 141 -2.30 14.97 6.83
CA PRO A 141 -1.36 15.94 7.39
C PRO A 141 0.08 15.45 7.30
N TRP A 142 0.58 15.27 6.08
CA TRP A 142 1.96 14.83 5.80
C TRP A 142 2.98 15.77 6.45
N ASN A 143 3.94 15.20 7.15
CA ASN A 143 5.05 15.92 7.79
C ASN A 143 6.34 15.89 6.96
N THR A 144 6.22 15.54 5.69
CA THR A 144 7.30 15.27 4.75
C THR A 144 6.98 15.90 3.40
N GLU A 145 8.02 16.28 2.66
CA GLU A 145 7.93 16.71 1.26
C GLU A 145 8.21 15.55 0.29
N LEU A 146 8.69 14.41 0.81
CA LEU A 146 9.01 13.25 0.00
C LEU A 146 7.74 12.50 -0.34
N ARG A 147 7.65 12.05 -1.59
CA ARG A 147 6.51 11.24 -2.04
C ARG A 147 6.58 9.80 -1.57
N TYR A 148 7.76 9.28 -1.24
CA TYR A 148 7.92 7.89 -0.79
C TYR A 148 9.08 7.78 0.19
N ASP A 149 8.92 6.92 1.18
CA ASP A 149 10.03 6.39 1.97
C ASP A 149 9.64 4.99 2.49
N SER A 150 10.62 4.12 2.73
CA SER A 150 10.40 2.80 3.34
C SER A 150 11.50 2.36 4.30
N ARG A 151 11.07 1.75 5.41
CA ARG A 151 11.93 1.09 6.40
C ARG A 151 12.20 -0.38 6.04
N TYR A 152 11.43 -0.98 5.14
CA TYR A 152 11.66 -2.35 4.66
C TYR A 152 12.95 -2.47 3.85
N GLY A 153 13.34 -1.42 3.12
CA GLY A 153 14.57 -1.36 2.31
C GLY A 153 15.84 -0.89 3.05
N LYS A 154 15.76 -0.57 4.34
CA LYS A 154 16.91 -0.04 5.14
C LYS A 154 17.12 -0.80 6.47
N LYS A 155 16.75 -2.09 6.51
CA LYS A 155 16.77 -2.92 7.72
C LYS A 155 18.15 -3.02 8.38
N SER A 156 19.23 -3.12 7.60
CA SER A 156 20.60 -3.21 8.13
C SER A 156 21.00 -1.96 8.92
N VAL A 157 20.56 -0.77 8.50
CA VAL A 157 20.87 0.49 9.18
C VAL A 157 20.19 0.59 10.54
N ARG A 158 19.04 -0.07 10.76
CA ARG A 158 18.37 -0.14 12.08
C ARG A 158 19.16 -0.95 13.11
N ALA A 159 20.00 -1.88 12.67
CA ALA A 159 20.89 -2.64 13.56
C ALA A 159 22.12 -1.84 13.99
N LEU A 160 22.40 -0.71 13.32
CA LEU A 160 23.50 0.17 13.64
C LEU A 160 23.02 1.19 14.68
N THR A 161 23.41 1.00 15.94
CA THR A 161 23.32 2.04 16.96
C THR A 161 24.48 3.01 16.76
N THR A 162 24.20 4.25 16.38
CA THR A 162 25.20 5.29 16.21
C THR A 162 24.68 6.61 16.78
N ASN A 163 25.59 7.38 17.39
CA ASN A 163 25.32 8.73 17.87
C ASN A 163 25.39 9.77 16.72
N GLU A 164 25.75 9.36 15.51
CA GLU A 164 25.79 10.23 14.34
C GLU A 164 24.40 10.36 13.67
N PRO A 165 24.01 11.59 13.28
CA PRO A 165 22.72 11.83 12.65
C PRO A 165 22.67 11.23 11.24
N SER A 166 22.10 10.03 11.11
CA SER A 166 21.80 9.41 9.82
C SER A 166 20.81 10.25 9.00
N SER A 167 20.95 10.26 7.68
CA SER A 167 20.02 10.93 6.75
C SER A 167 18.60 10.35 6.79
N ILE A 168 18.45 9.12 7.27
CA ILE A 168 17.15 8.52 7.62
C ILE A 168 16.48 9.36 8.71
N TYR A 169 17.23 9.78 9.73
CA TYR A 169 16.71 10.61 10.82
C TYR A 169 16.67 12.10 10.49
N LYS A 170 17.55 12.63 9.62
CA LYS A 170 17.52 14.06 9.21
C LYS A 170 16.20 14.48 8.55
N ARG A 171 15.48 13.55 7.93
CA ARG A 171 14.12 13.78 7.36
C ARG A 171 13.00 13.64 8.41
N ILE A 172 13.30 12.96 9.51
CA ILE A 172 12.39 12.63 10.61
C ILE A 172 12.41 13.70 11.71
N THR A 173 13.47 14.50 11.80
CA THR A 173 13.73 15.41 12.94
C THR A 173 13.61 16.90 12.63
N LYS A 174 13.18 17.31 11.42
CA LYS A 174 13.02 18.75 11.11
C LYS A 174 11.95 19.45 11.95
N ARG A 175 11.11 18.72 12.71
CA ARG A 175 10.23 19.25 13.76
C ARG A 175 10.65 18.63 15.09
N GLY A 176 10.94 19.45 16.10
CA GLY A 176 11.60 19.10 17.36
C GLY A 176 10.90 18.09 18.26
N THR A 177 10.73 16.84 17.82
CA THR A 177 10.18 15.73 18.61
C THR A 177 11.29 14.88 19.22
N HIS A 178 11.68 15.23 20.45
CA HIS A 178 12.55 14.43 21.32
C HIS A 178 11.78 13.41 22.17
N LEU A 179 10.65 12.89 21.68
CA LEU A 179 9.87 11.88 22.40
C LEU A 179 9.91 10.57 21.62
N LEU A 180 10.93 9.77 21.92
CA LEU A 180 11.00 8.31 21.78
C LEU A 180 10.32 7.77 20.51
N GLY A 181 10.99 7.92 19.37
CA GLY A 181 10.63 7.24 18.14
C GLY A 181 10.70 8.15 16.93
N ALA A 182 11.48 7.71 15.95
CA ALA A 182 11.49 8.31 14.63
C ALA A 182 10.06 8.31 14.03
N LYS A 183 9.47 9.48 13.76
CA LYS A 183 8.16 9.62 13.11
C LYS A 183 8.32 9.75 11.60
N PHE A 184 7.44 9.11 10.84
CA PHE A 184 7.68 8.81 9.43
C PHE A 184 6.44 9.10 8.61
N GLY A 185 6.48 10.15 7.79
CA GLY A 185 5.37 10.59 6.93
C GLY A 185 4.22 11.27 7.68
N LEU A 186 3.69 10.63 8.73
CA LEU A 186 2.64 11.20 9.58
C LEU A 186 3.06 11.17 11.06
N ASP A 187 2.54 12.14 11.82
CA ASP A 187 2.93 12.33 13.22
C ASP A 187 2.12 11.50 14.22
N LEU A 188 0.83 11.28 13.95
CA LEU A 188 -0.11 10.70 14.91
C LEU A 188 -1.13 9.83 14.18
N VAL A 189 -0.85 8.53 14.14
CA VAL A 189 -1.77 7.50 13.67
C VAL A 189 -2.03 6.53 14.82
N GLY A 190 -3.30 6.29 15.13
CA GLY A 190 -3.71 5.38 16.19
C GLY A 190 -4.94 4.59 15.80
N ILE A 191 -5.17 3.49 16.52
CA ILE A 191 -6.34 2.64 16.33
C ILE A 191 -7.14 2.62 17.61
N VAL A 192 -8.41 3.00 17.50
CA VAL A 192 -9.39 2.93 18.57
C VAL A 192 -10.43 1.87 18.25
N TYR A 193 -11.12 1.35 19.26
CA TYR A 193 -12.09 0.28 19.09
C TYR A 193 -13.20 0.34 20.15
N GLY A 194 -14.21 -0.53 19.98
CA GLY A 194 -15.41 -0.56 20.79
C GLY A 194 -16.47 0.44 20.31
N LYS A 195 -17.73 0.20 20.69
CA LYS A 195 -18.89 0.98 20.22
C LYS A 195 -18.75 2.48 20.43
N ASP A 196 -18.12 2.90 21.52
CA ASP A 196 -17.91 4.31 21.88
C ASP A 196 -16.53 4.85 21.48
N LYS A 197 -15.68 4.03 20.84
CA LYS A 197 -14.30 4.34 20.43
C LYS A 197 -13.43 4.89 21.57
N ARG A 198 -13.68 4.45 22.82
CA ARG A 198 -12.89 4.89 24.00
C ARG A 198 -11.66 4.04 24.26
N SER A 199 -11.65 2.81 23.78
CA SER A 199 -10.51 1.91 23.92
C SER A 199 -9.51 2.12 22.78
N SER A 200 -8.21 1.96 23.06
CA SER A 200 -7.13 2.12 22.09
C SER A 200 -6.21 0.92 22.07
N ILE A 201 -5.79 0.52 20.87
CA ILE A 201 -4.78 -0.54 20.65
C ILE A 201 -3.36 0.06 20.65
N GLY A 202 -3.27 1.38 20.83
CA GLY A 202 -2.02 2.13 20.85
C GLY A 202 -1.68 2.73 19.48
N SER A 203 -0.38 2.99 19.29
CA SER A 203 0.15 3.67 18.12
C SER A 203 0.32 2.72 16.93
N TYR A 204 -0.06 3.20 15.75
CA TYR A 204 0.31 2.62 14.47
C TYR A 204 1.68 3.16 14.05
N THR A 205 2.68 2.27 14.00
CA THR A 205 4.06 2.65 13.65
C THR A 205 4.28 2.52 12.16
N ILE A 206 4.33 3.65 11.46
CA ILE A 206 4.52 3.66 10.01
C ILE A 206 5.86 3.01 9.64
N ALA A 207 5.78 2.07 8.71
CA ALA A 207 6.88 1.32 8.13
C ALA A 207 7.26 1.90 6.76
N GLU A 208 6.27 2.26 5.96
CA GLU A 208 6.45 2.83 4.62
C GLU A 208 5.21 3.65 4.22
N TYR A 209 5.39 4.58 3.30
CA TYR A 209 4.29 5.30 2.69
C TYR A 209 4.64 5.69 1.26
N GLU A 210 3.61 5.88 0.44
CA GLU A 210 3.70 6.46 -0.89
C GLU A 210 2.52 7.41 -1.14
N ILE A 211 2.84 8.69 -1.40
CA ILE A 211 1.89 9.75 -1.69
C ILE A 211 1.57 9.75 -3.19
N GLY A 212 0.31 9.49 -3.52
CA GLY A 212 -0.14 9.29 -4.89
C GLY A 212 0.49 8.08 -5.56
N LEU A 213 0.52 6.93 -4.86
CA LEU A 213 0.93 5.62 -5.40
C LEU A 213 0.27 5.34 -6.75
N TYR A 214 -1.04 5.58 -6.81
CA TYR A 214 -1.80 5.66 -8.06
C TYR A 214 -2.53 6.99 -8.12
N ARG A 215 -3.09 7.34 -9.28
CA ARG A 215 -3.92 8.54 -9.42
C ARG A 215 -5.00 8.55 -8.33
N ASN A 216 -5.00 9.59 -7.50
CA ASN A 216 -5.91 9.80 -6.37
C ASN A 216 -5.85 8.74 -5.25
N LEU A 217 -4.76 7.99 -5.11
CA LEU A 217 -4.61 7.00 -4.06
C LEU A 217 -3.27 7.10 -3.35
N ASP A 218 -3.32 7.34 -2.05
CA ASP A 218 -2.18 7.31 -1.15
C ASP A 218 -2.08 5.94 -0.47
N TYR A 219 -0.87 5.54 -0.12
CA TYR A 219 -0.57 4.27 0.54
C TYR A 219 0.24 4.47 1.81
N ILE A 220 -0.13 3.75 2.87
CA ILE A 220 0.59 3.73 4.15
C ILE A 220 0.60 2.30 4.66
N SER A 221 1.77 1.76 4.99
CA SER A 221 1.89 0.50 5.73
C SER A 221 2.55 0.74 7.08
N GLY A 222 2.06 0.04 8.10
CA GLY A 222 2.55 0.22 9.45
C GLY A 222 2.23 -0.95 10.37
N ALA A 223 3.07 -1.08 11.40
CA ALA A 223 2.91 -2.07 12.43
C ALA A 223 1.91 -1.56 13.48
N THR A 224 0.93 -2.40 13.81
CA THR A 224 0.03 -2.23 14.95
C THR A 224 0.35 -3.26 16.03
N SER A 225 -0.19 -3.09 17.24
CA SER A 225 -0.23 -4.19 18.20
C SER A 225 -1.06 -5.34 17.63
N CYS A 226 -0.57 -6.57 17.82
CA CYS A 226 -1.28 -7.78 17.41
C CYS A 226 -2.60 -8.02 18.17
N ALA A 227 -2.87 -7.25 19.24
CA ALA A 227 -4.20 -7.19 19.83
C ALA A 227 -5.28 -6.71 18.84
N PHE A 228 -4.88 -6.05 17.74
CA PHE A 228 -5.75 -5.68 16.62
C PHE A 228 -6.64 -6.82 16.14
N GLN A 229 -6.12 -8.05 16.08
CA GLN A 229 -6.88 -9.19 15.56
C GLN A 229 -8.09 -9.60 16.42
N ARG A 230 -8.24 -9.06 17.64
CA ARG A 230 -9.31 -9.41 18.58
C ARG A 230 -10.30 -8.26 18.85
N VAL A 231 -10.15 -7.14 18.17
CA VAL A 231 -11.05 -6.00 18.39
C VAL A 231 -12.22 -5.99 17.42
N LYS A 232 -13.32 -5.37 17.87
CA LYS A 232 -14.49 -5.05 17.05
C LYS A 232 -14.76 -3.55 17.10
N ASP A 233 -15.53 -3.07 16.13
CA ASP A 233 -15.83 -1.66 15.93
C ASP A 233 -14.53 -0.84 15.86
N ALA A 234 -13.57 -1.28 15.04
CA ALA A 234 -12.27 -0.62 14.94
C ALA A 234 -12.34 0.64 14.06
N GLU A 235 -11.52 1.65 14.42
CA GLU A 235 -11.35 2.88 13.64
C GLU A 235 -9.88 3.30 13.67
N VAL A 236 -9.31 3.56 12.49
CA VAL A 236 -8.00 4.23 12.38
C VAL A 236 -8.23 5.73 12.43
N ARG A 237 -7.47 6.42 13.29
CA ARG A 237 -7.46 7.88 13.39
C ARG A 237 -6.11 8.42 12.95
N ILE A 238 -6.14 9.32 11.99
CA ILE A 238 -5.01 10.16 11.62
C ILE A 238 -5.30 11.55 12.18
N ASN A 239 -4.52 11.97 13.16
CA ASN A 239 -4.74 13.23 13.86
C ASN A 239 -3.91 14.36 13.25
N GLN A 240 -4.49 15.55 13.21
CA GLN A 240 -3.77 16.78 12.92
C GLN A 240 -2.82 17.09 14.09
N PRO A 241 -1.49 17.09 13.88
CA PRO A 241 -0.57 17.44 14.95
C PRO A 241 -0.72 18.92 15.32
N VAL A 242 -0.82 19.18 16.62
CA VAL A 242 -0.66 20.51 17.22
C VAL A 242 0.79 20.59 17.70
N PHE A 243 1.56 21.53 17.17
CA PHE A 243 2.96 21.70 17.56
C PHE A 243 3.10 22.71 18.70
N ARG A 244 4.08 22.47 19.57
CA ARG A 244 4.61 23.47 20.52
C ARG A 244 5.61 24.38 19.79
N GLU A 245 5.97 25.49 20.41
CA GLU A 245 6.97 26.44 19.87
C GLU A 245 8.31 25.78 19.55
N ASN A 246 8.74 24.80 20.36
CA ASN A 246 9.95 24.03 20.11
C ASN A 246 9.82 22.98 18.99
N GLY A 247 8.70 22.97 18.26
CA GLY A 247 8.43 22.02 17.17
C GLY A 247 8.01 20.62 17.62
N SER A 248 7.93 20.34 18.91
CA SER A 248 7.43 19.04 19.41
C SER A 248 5.91 18.93 19.25
N VAL A 249 5.41 17.72 19.00
CA VAL A 249 3.96 17.46 18.97
C VAL A 249 3.38 17.52 20.38
N ASN A 250 2.36 18.35 20.56
CA ASN A 250 1.50 18.37 21.73
C ASN A 250 0.43 17.27 21.59
N VAL A 251 0.78 16.08 22.04
CA VAL A 251 -0.02 14.86 21.88
C VAL A 251 -1.44 15.01 22.47
N SER A 252 -1.58 15.57 23.68
CA SER A 252 -2.88 15.73 24.33
C SER A 252 -3.81 16.66 23.56
N LYS A 253 -3.31 17.79 23.06
CA LYS A 253 -4.10 18.70 22.22
C LYS A 253 -4.42 18.12 20.83
N SER A 254 -3.55 17.26 20.32
CA SER A 254 -3.70 16.68 18.98
C SER A 254 -4.74 15.57 18.91
N TYR A 255 -4.94 14.80 19.99
CA TYR A 255 -5.93 13.70 20.00
C TYR A 255 -7.37 14.16 19.75
N ASN A 256 -7.68 15.45 20.00
CA ASN A 256 -9.00 16.02 19.75
C ASN A 256 -9.19 16.57 18.34
N LYS A 257 -8.12 16.58 17.51
CA LYS A 257 -8.17 17.11 16.14
C LYS A 257 -7.93 15.97 15.15
N ILE A 258 -8.98 15.27 14.80
CA ILE A 258 -8.90 14.16 13.85
C ILE A 258 -8.94 14.73 12.43
N ALA A 259 -7.87 14.51 11.67
CA ALA A 259 -7.78 14.95 10.27
C ALA A 259 -8.49 13.96 9.34
N HIS A 260 -8.38 12.66 9.63
CA HIS A 260 -9.01 11.61 8.85
C HIS A 260 -9.36 10.40 9.70
N LYS A 261 -10.45 9.72 9.34
CA LYS A 261 -10.94 8.51 10.01
C LYS A 261 -11.14 7.41 8.99
N ILE A 262 -10.81 6.18 9.39
CA ILE A 262 -11.13 4.98 8.63
C ILE A 262 -11.94 4.07 9.53
N GLU A 263 -13.21 3.85 9.18
CA GLU A 263 -14.09 2.92 9.89
C GLU A 263 -13.90 1.53 9.30
N ILE A 264 -13.47 0.57 10.14
CA ILE A 264 -13.12 -0.77 9.70
C ILE A 264 -14.34 -1.70 9.89
N PRO A 265 -14.80 -2.39 8.84
CA PRO A 265 -15.91 -3.33 8.94
C PRO A 265 -15.60 -4.50 9.88
N ASN A 266 -16.57 -4.90 10.70
CA ASN A 266 -16.42 -6.09 11.55
C ASN A 266 -16.22 -7.36 10.72
N SER A 267 -16.80 -7.44 9.51
CA SER A 267 -16.59 -8.57 8.59
C SER A 267 -15.10 -8.77 8.25
N PHE A 268 -14.34 -7.67 8.12
CA PHE A 268 -12.90 -7.71 7.92
C PHE A 268 -12.19 -8.19 9.18
N MET A 269 -12.57 -7.65 10.34
CA MET A 269 -11.98 -8.04 11.62
C MET A 269 -12.20 -9.53 11.91
N ASP A 270 -13.34 -10.11 11.56
CA ASP A 270 -13.62 -11.56 11.69
C ASP A 270 -12.66 -12.41 10.84
N ARG A 271 -12.34 -11.96 9.62
CA ARG A 271 -11.35 -12.61 8.75
C ARG A 271 -9.93 -12.47 9.30
N VAL A 272 -9.60 -11.29 9.80
CA VAL A 272 -8.29 -11.01 10.44
C VAL A 272 -8.09 -11.91 11.66
N GLU A 273 -9.11 -12.06 12.50
CA GLU A 273 -9.11 -12.95 13.66
C GLU A 273 -8.84 -14.40 13.25
N SER A 274 -9.64 -14.91 12.30
CA SER A 274 -9.51 -16.29 11.77
C SER A 274 -8.14 -16.57 11.14
N TYR A 275 -7.56 -15.57 10.47
CA TYR A 275 -6.22 -15.65 9.90
C TYR A 275 -5.15 -15.65 11.00
N ALA A 276 -5.28 -14.77 11.99
CA ALA A 276 -4.32 -14.65 13.08
C ALA A 276 -4.27 -15.88 13.99
N GLU A 277 -5.39 -16.57 14.20
CA GLU A 277 -5.41 -17.86 14.91
C GLU A 277 -4.48 -18.90 14.25
N LYS A 278 -4.32 -18.83 12.93
CA LYS A 278 -3.47 -19.76 12.16
C LYS A 278 -2.03 -19.25 12.05
N GLU A 279 -1.85 -17.95 11.77
CA GLU A 279 -0.55 -17.39 11.40
C GLU A 279 0.21 -16.72 12.55
N TYR A 280 -0.51 -16.18 13.54
CA TYR A 280 0.09 -15.48 14.67
C TYR A 280 0.15 -16.35 15.93
N GLU A 281 -0.99 -16.91 16.37
CA GLU A 281 -1.10 -17.54 17.70
C GLU A 281 -0.10 -18.68 17.93
N PRO A 282 0.16 -19.60 16.98
CA PRO A 282 1.13 -20.68 17.15
C PRO A 282 2.57 -20.18 17.33
N HIS A 283 2.82 -18.96 16.88
CA HIS A 283 4.12 -18.31 16.93
C HIS A 283 4.12 -17.12 17.87
N SER A 284 3.10 -16.94 18.73
CA SER A 284 2.98 -15.80 19.64
C SER A 284 3.95 -15.91 20.82
N LEU A 285 4.31 -14.78 21.45
CA LEU A 285 5.23 -14.80 22.61
C LEU A 285 4.58 -15.49 23.81
N ALA A 286 3.26 -15.34 23.93
CA ALA A 286 2.47 -16.04 24.92
C ALA A 286 2.58 -17.56 24.74
N LYS A 287 2.47 -18.08 23.51
CA LYS A 287 2.57 -19.52 23.26
C LYS A 287 3.96 -20.07 23.55
N ASP A 288 5.00 -19.34 23.17
CA ASP A 288 6.38 -19.73 23.49
C ASP A 288 6.65 -19.73 25.00
N LEU A 289 6.04 -18.80 25.75
CA LEU A 289 6.14 -18.73 27.21
C LEU A 289 5.41 -19.91 27.85
N GLU A 290 4.18 -20.19 27.42
CA GLU A 290 3.39 -21.34 27.89
C GLU A 290 4.17 -22.64 27.73
N ASN A 291 4.73 -22.87 26.54
CA ASN A 291 5.54 -24.05 26.24
C ASN A 291 6.80 -24.11 27.13
N ASN A 292 7.44 -22.97 27.42
CA ASN A 292 8.61 -22.93 28.31
C ASN A 292 8.26 -23.25 29.76
N LEU A 293 7.13 -22.75 30.25
CA LEU A 293 6.65 -23.02 31.61
C LEU A 293 6.28 -24.50 31.79
N GLN A 294 5.63 -25.11 30.79
CA GLN A 294 5.33 -26.55 30.80
C GLN A 294 6.59 -27.42 30.80
N GLN A 295 7.66 -27.00 30.14
CA GLN A 295 8.94 -27.72 30.15
C GLN A 295 9.68 -27.62 31.48
N LYS A 296 9.53 -26.50 32.22
CA LYS A 296 10.17 -26.31 33.54
C LYS A 296 9.41 -26.97 34.69
N GLY A 297 8.14 -27.30 34.50
CA GLY A 297 7.31 -28.03 35.48
C GLY A 297 7.38 -29.55 35.36
N LYS A 298 8.21 -30.08 34.46
CA LYS A 298 8.57 -31.50 34.31
C LYS A 298 10.02 -31.69 34.76
#